data_AF-A0A1I7AJ00-F1
#
_entry.id   AF-A0A1I7AJ00-F1
#
_cell.length_a   1.000
_cell.length_b   1.000
_cell.length_c   1.000
_cell.angle_alpha   90.00
_cell.angle_beta   90.00
_cell.angle_gamma   90.00
#
_symmetry.space_group_name_H-M   'P 1'
#
loop_
_entity.id
_entity.type
_entity.pdbx_description
1 polymer ?
#
loop_
_entity_poly.entity_id
_entity_poly.type
_entity_poly.pdbx_seq_one_letter_code
_entity_poly.pdbx_strand_id
1 'polypeptide(L)'
;MKLTTWEKFVCSLISVNKWDISNTLKNLDEMKSQELFDVQKLENLDVIEIGNKLKRGGYDRGSLTYMIAERLQEASSKINQEGLTRCEKILSNDTNESREFLRGFKGFGPKTIEVFYNLK
;
A
#
# COMPACT_ATOMS: atom_id res chain seq x y z
N MET A 1 11.58 0.81 14.05
CA MET A 1 10.38 0.01 13.75
C MET A 1 10.62 -0.66 12.40
N LYS A 2 10.38 -1.96 12.29
CA LYS A 2 10.52 -2.70 11.04
C LYS A 2 9.12 -2.84 10.43
N LEU A 3 8.92 -2.34 9.22
CA LEU A 3 7.64 -2.50 8.53
C LEU A 3 7.48 -3.93 8.01
N THR A 4 6.27 -4.46 8.04
CA THR A 4 5.93 -5.69 7.31
C THR A 4 6.01 -5.43 5.80
N THR A 5 6.13 -6.49 4.99
CA THR A 5 6.11 -6.38 3.53
C THR A 5 4.86 -5.65 3.05
N TRP A 6 3.70 -5.97 3.63
CA TRP A 6 2.46 -5.30 3.26
C TRP A 6 2.39 -3.84 3.71
N GLU A 7 2.89 -3.50 4.89
CA GLU A 7 3.02 -2.11 5.31
C GLU A 7 3.92 -1.32 4.36
N LYS A 8 5.05 -1.90 3.92
CA LYS A 8 5.91 -1.29 2.89
C LYS A 8 5.16 -1.08 1.58
N PHE A 9 4.36 -2.07 1.17
CA PHE A 9 3.56 -2.00 -0.04
C PHE A 9 2.60 -0.80 0.03
N VAL A 10 1.74 -0.76 1.05
CA VAL A 10 0.76 0.32 1.22
C VAL A 10 1.47 1.67 1.33
N CYS A 11 2.53 1.77 2.16
CA CYS A 11 3.27 3.01 2.34
C CYS A 11 3.88 3.51 1.02
N SER A 12 4.50 2.62 0.24
CA SER A 12 5.09 2.99 -1.06
C SER A 12 4.01 3.41 -2.07
N LEU A 13 2.88 2.71 -2.10
CA LEU A 13 1.75 3.01 -3.01
C LEU A 13 1.15 4.40 -2.74
N ILE A 14 1.03 4.81 -1.48
CA ILE A 14 0.46 6.11 -1.11
C ILE A 14 1.48 7.26 -1.20
N SER A 15 2.77 6.95 -1.17
CA SER A 15 3.87 7.91 -1.27
C SER A 15 4.19 8.29 -2.72
N VAL A 16 3.14 8.77 -3.41
CA VAL A 16 3.19 9.20 -4.80
C VAL A 16 2.69 10.64 -4.95
N ASN A 17 2.92 11.27 -6.10
CA ASN A 17 2.36 12.58 -6.45
C ASN A 17 2.56 13.66 -5.38
N LYS A 18 3.82 13.96 -5.02
CA LYS A 18 4.23 14.96 -4.00
C LYS A 18 3.81 14.61 -2.55
N TRP A 19 3.24 13.44 -2.30
CA TRP A 19 3.16 12.89 -0.95
C TRP A 19 4.45 12.14 -0.65
N ASP A 20 5.32 12.74 0.17
CA ASP A 20 6.57 12.09 0.53
C ASP A 20 6.34 10.94 1.54
N ILE A 21 7.23 9.95 1.51
CA ILE A 21 7.22 8.82 2.44
C ILE A 21 7.29 9.27 3.90
N SER A 22 7.97 10.40 4.17
CA SER A 22 8.01 11.00 5.50
C SER A 22 6.62 11.34 6.04
N ASN A 23 5.69 11.79 5.20
CA ASN A 23 4.32 12.11 5.64
C ASN A 23 3.52 10.85 5.94
N THR A 24 3.71 9.80 5.15
CA THR A 24 3.11 8.49 5.42
C THR A 24 3.60 7.93 6.74
N LEU A 25 4.91 7.92 6.98
CA LEU A 25 5.50 7.37 8.20
C LEU A 25 5.11 8.15 9.46
N LYS A 26 4.92 9.48 9.35
CA LYS A 26 4.41 10.31 10.46
C LYS A 26 3.00 9.92 10.90
N ASN A 27 2.17 9.42 9.99
CA ASN A 27 0.79 9.04 10.26
C ASN A 27 0.60 7.52 10.35
N LEU A 28 1.70 6.74 10.44
CA LEU A 28 1.62 5.28 10.35
C LEU A 28 0.72 4.68 11.45
N ASP A 29 0.83 5.16 12.69
CA ASP A 29 0.03 4.65 13.81
C ASP A 29 -1.47 4.94 13.62
N GLU A 30 -1.81 6.10 13.04
CA GLU A 30 -3.19 6.41 12.69
C GLU A 30 -3.67 5.55 11.52
N MET A 31 -2.82 5.30 10.52
CA MET A 31 -3.17 4.37 9.44
C MET A 31 -3.40 2.94 9.95
N LYS A 32 -2.63 2.51 10.96
CA LYS A 32 -2.81 1.23 11.65
C LYS A 32 -4.12 1.19 12.42
N SER A 33 -4.47 2.25 13.15
CA SER A 33 -5.73 2.34 13.90
C SER A 33 -6.96 2.26 12.97
N GLN A 34 -6.83 2.74 11.73
CA GLN A 34 -7.85 2.63 10.69
C GLN A 34 -7.82 1.28 9.94
N GLU A 35 -6.93 0.37 10.31
CA GLU A 35 -6.81 -0.98 9.72
C GLU A 35 -6.43 -0.98 8.23
N LEU A 36 -5.75 0.09 7.76
CA LEU A 36 -5.35 0.24 6.36
C LEU A 36 -4.24 -0.72 5.92
N PHE A 37 -3.68 -1.49 6.86
CA PHE A 37 -2.69 -2.52 6.59
C PHE A 37 -3.26 -3.94 6.82
N ASP A 38 -4.57 -4.08 6.97
CA ASP A 38 -5.22 -5.39 7.05
C ASP A 38 -5.80 -5.75 5.67
N VAL A 39 -5.09 -6.61 4.94
CA VAL A 39 -5.45 -6.99 3.57
C VAL A 39 -6.83 -7.67 3.49
N GLN A 40 -7.22 -8.42 4.52
CA GLN A 40 -8.52 -9.12 4.54
C GLN A 40 -9.66 -8.14 4.78
N LYS A 41 -9.45 -7.14 5.62
CA LYS A 41 -10.45 -6.08 5.83
C LYS A 41 -10.61 -5.21 4.60
N LEU A 42 -9.52 -4.83 3.93
CA LEU A 42 -9.56 -3.96 2.76
C LEU A 42 -10.36 -4.55 1.59
N GLU A 43 -10.28 -5.86 1.34
CA GLU A 43 -11.02 -6.49 0.23
C GLU A 43 -12.54 -6.40 0.40
N ASN A 44 -13.02 -6.37 1.64
CA ASN A 44 -14.45 -6.36 1.96
C ASN A 44 -15.04 -4.94 2.05
N LEU A 45 -14.22 -3.91 1.91
CA LEU A 45 -14.64 -2.51 1.99
C LEU A 45 -14.81 -1.94 0.58
N ASP A 46 -15.74 -1.01 0.43
CA ASP A 46 -15.85 -0.24 -0.81
C ASP A 46 -14.77 0.86 -0.90
N VAL A 47 -14.60 1.42 -2.10
CA VAL A 47 -13.62 2.48 -2.36
C VAL A 47 -13.87 3.74 -1.52
N ILE A 48 -15.12 4.06 -1.20
CA ILE A 48 -15.50 5.23 -0.40
C ILE A 48 -15.09 5.02 1.05
N GLU A 49 -15.32 3.82 1.61
CA GLU A 49 -14.93 3.44 2.95
C GLU A 49 -13.41 3.44 3.12
N ILE A 50 -12.67 2.83 2.19
CA ILE A 50 -11.20 2.87 2.19
C ILE A 50 -10.71 4.33 2.09
N GLY A 51 -11.33 5.13 1.22
CA GLY A 51 -11.01 6.56 1.09
C GLY A 51 -11.25 7.34 2.39
N ASN A 52 -12.33 7.06 3.10
CA ASN A 52 -12.64 7.67 4.38
C ASN A 52 -11.66 7.23 5.48
N LYS A 53 -11.27 5.94 5.51
CA LYS A 53 -10.23 5.43 6.40
C LYS A 53 -8.87 6.07 6.10
N LEU A 54 -8.49 6.25 4.83
CA LEU A 54 -7.28 6.97 4.43
C LEU A 54 -7.26 8.41 4.95
N LYS A 55 -8.37 9.14 4.82
CA LYS A 55 -8.49 10.51 5.34
C LYS A 55 -8.32 10.57 6.85
N ARG A 56 -8.99 9.68 7.59
CA ARG A 56 -8.83 9.57 9.06
C ARG A 56 -7.40 9.17 9.42
N GLY A 57 -6.79 8.31 8.61
CA GLY A 57 -5.38 7.91 8.59
C GLY A 57 -4.38 9.04 8.29
N GLY A 58 -4.82 10.29 8.13
CA GLY A 58 -3.97 11.42 7.79
C GLY A 58 -3.62 11.55 6.30
N TYR A 59 -4.08 10.65 5.43
CA TYR A 59 -3.95 10.74 3.97
C TYR A 59 -5.16 11.44 3.34
N ASP A 60 -5.26 12.76 3.51
CA ASP A 60 -6.25 13.57 2.81
C ASP A 60 -5.61 14.35 1.65
N ARG A 61 -5.97 13.93 0.44
CA ARG A 61 -5.49 14.49 -0.83
C ARG A 61 -6.66 14.87 -1.73
N GLY A 62 -7.86 15.05 -1.17
CA GLY A 62 -9.07 15.31 -1.94
C GLY A 62 -9.44 14.12 -2.84
N SER A 63 -9.70 14.36 -4.13
CA SER A 63 -10.08 13.32 -5.08
C SER A 63 -9.01 12.24 -5.27
N LEU A 64 -7.73 12.58 -5.11
CA LEU A 64 -6.62 11.63 -5.18
C LEU A 64 -6.69 10.56 -4.08
N THR A 65 -7.33 10.85 -2.95
CA THR A 65 -7.51 9.84 -1.89
C THR A 65 -8.33 8.65 -2.39
N TYR A 66 -9.39 8.89 -3.17
CA TYR A 66 -10.25 7.82 -3.67
C TYR A 66 -9.60 7.04 -4.83
N MET A 67 -8.74 7.68 -5.63
CA MET A 67 -7.91 6.97 -6.61
C MET A 67 -6.93 6.00 -5.93
N ILE A 68 -6.35 6.38 -4.79
CA ILE A 68 -5.51 5.48 -4.00
C ILE A 68 -6.33 4.39 -3.33
N ALA A 69 -7.54 4.71 -2.85
CA ALA A 69 -8.46 3.75 -2.27
C ALA A 69 -8.82 2.62 -3.25
N GLU A 70 -9.14 2.98 -4.51
CA GLU A 70 -9.39 2.01 -5.58
C GLU A 70 -8.18 1.09 -5.81
N ARG A 71 -6.96 1.65 -5.88
CA ARG A 71 -5.73 0.86 -6.05
C ARG A 71 -5.46 -0.07 -4.87
N LEU A 72 -5.74 0.39 -3.64
CA LEU A 72 -5.62 -0.45 -2.44
C LEU A 72 -6.64 -1.58 -2.44
N GLN A 73 -7.88 -1.31 -2.84
CA GLN A 73 -8.91 -2.33 -2.97
C GLN A 73 -8.48 -3.40 -3.99
N GLU A 74 -8.10 -2.99 -5.20
CA GLU A 74 -7.62 -3.90 -6.25
C GLU A 74 -6.39 -4.71 -5.80
N ALA A 75 -5.43 -4.05 -5.14
CA ALA A 75 -4.24 -4.72 -4.63
C ALA A 75 -4.59 -5.74 -3.54
N SER A 76 -5.51 -5.40 -2.63
CA SER A 76 -5.94 -6.28 -1.56
C SER A 76 -6.63 -7.53 -2.09
N SER A 77 -7.53 -7.39 -3.06
CA SER A 77 -8.19 -8.55 -3.66
C SER A 77 -7.21 -9.44 -4.41
N LYS A 78 -6.28 -8.86 -5.19
CA LYS A 78 -5.24 -9.64 -5.88
C LYS A 78 -4.35 -10.40 -4.89
N ILE A 79 -3.98 -9.80 -3.77
CA ILE A 79 -3.13 -10.45 -2.76
C ILE A 79 -3.90 -11.52 -1.99
N ASN A 80 -5.18 -11.31 -1.69
CA ASN A 80 -6.00 -12.34 -1.06
C ASN A 80 -6.20 -13.56 -1.99
N GLN A 81 -6.37 -13.33 -3.30
CA GLN A 81 -6.45 -14.41 -4.29
C GLN A 81 -5.14 -15.20 -4.44
N GLU A 82 -3.99 -14.53 -4.45
CA GLU A 82 -2.67 -15.16 -4.60
C GLU A 82 -2.12 -15.76 -3.29
N GLY A 83 -2.70 -15.34 -2.15
CA GLY A 83 -2.29 -15.68 -0.79
C GLY A 83 -1.18 -14.77 -0.25
N LEU A 84 -1.46 -14.08 0.86
CA LEU A 84 -0.55 -13.11 1.50
C LEU A 84 0.86 -13.68 1.72
N THR A 85 0.99 -14.86 2.33
CA THR A 85 2.28 -15.50 2.61
C THR A 85 3.12 -15.71 1.34
N ARG A 86 2.46 -16.07 0.22
CA ARG A 86 3.14 -16.26 -1.06
C ARG A 86 3.63 -14.93 -1.62
N CYS A 87 2.79 -13.89 -1.59
CA CYS A 87 3.18 -12.54 -1.99
C CYS A 87 4.35 -12.02 -1.14
N GLU A 88 4.31 -12.21 0.18
CA GLU A 88 5.40 -11.81 1.08
C GLU A 88 6.71 -12.54 0.75
N LYS A 89 6.65 -13.82 0.39
CA LYS A 89 7.83 -14.59 -0.03
C LYS A 89 8.42 -14.03 -1.32
N ILE A 90 7.60 -13.74 -2.33
CA ILE A 90 8.05 -13.14 -3.60
C ILE A 90 8.71 -11.78 -3.35
N LEU A 91 8.10 -10.97 -2.49
CA LEU A 91 8.54 -9.60 -2.18
C LEU A 91 9.67 -9.50 -1.14
N SER A 92 10.13 -10.62 -0.60
CA SER A 92 11.11 -10.66 0.49
C SER A 92 12.48 -10.11 0.13
N ASN A 93 12.85 -10.14 -1.15
CA ASN A 93 14.14 -9.71 -1.67
C ASN A 93 13.95 -8.88 -2.93
N ASP A 94 14.91 -7.99 -3.22
CA ASP A 94 14.93 -7.17 -4.42
C ASP A 94 15.47 -7.96 -5.62
N THR A 95 14.60 -8.80 -6.20
CA THR A 95 14.89 -9.60 -7.40
C THR A 95 14.10 -9.08 -8.61
N ASN A 96 14.51 -9.46 -9.82
CA ASN A 96 13.74 -9.15 -11.03
C ASN A 96 12.30 -9.69 -10.95
N GLU A 97 12.10 -10.91 -10.44
CA GLU A 97 10.78 -11.50 -10.24
C GLU A 97 9.91 -10.62 -9.32
N SER A 98 10.47 -10.19 -8.19
CA SER A 98 9.74 -9.36 -7.23
C SER A 98 9.38 -7.97 -7.78
N ARG A 99 10.28 -7.37 -8.58
CA ARG A 99 10.01 -6.11 -9.29
C ARG A 99 8.94 -6.25 -10.36
N GLU A 100 8.98 -7.32 -11.15
CA GLU A 100 7.92 -7.63 -12.12
C GLU A 100 6.57 -7.88 -11.44
N PHE A 101 6.58 -8.58 -10.31
CA PHE A 101 5.37 -8.78 -9.50
C PHE A 101 4.77 -7.44 -9.05
N LEU A 102 5.59 -6.52 -8.53
CA LEU A 102 5.14 -5.17 -8.14
C LEU A 102 4.63 -4.36 -9.33
N ARG A 103 5.28 -4.43 -10.51
CA ARG A 103 4.82 -3.74 -11.74
C ARG A 103 3.41 -4.17 -12.15
N GLY A 104 2.97 -5.35 -11.75
CA GLY A 104 1.62 -5.84 -11.95
C GLY A 104 0.54 -5.16 -11.12
N PHE A 105 0.88 -4.17 -10.27
CA PHE A 105 -0.08 -3.39 -9.47
C PHE A 105 -0.17 -1.94 -9.98
N LYS A 106 -1.39 -1.41 -10.09
CA LYS A 106 -1.61 -0.01 -10.46
C LYS A 106 -0.96 0.92 -9.44
N GLY A 107 -0.09 1.82 -9.89
CA GLY A 107 0.64 2.75 -9.04
C GLY A 107 2.08 2.33 -8.70
N PHE A 108 2.52 1.13 -9.10
CA PHE A 108 3.89 0.67 -8.93
C PHE A 108 4.73 0.87 -10.19
N GLY A 109 5.20 2.11 -10.39
CA GLY A 109 6.25 2.43 -11.35
C GLY A 109 7.67 2.22 -10.77
N PRO A 110 8.74 2.41 -11.57
CA PRO A 110 10.12 2.24 -11.12
C PRO A 110 10.43 2.97 -9.81
N LYS A 111 9.97 4.21 -9.66
CA LYS A 111 10.18 5.03 -8.46
C LYS A 111 9.46 4.46 -7.22
N THR A 112 8.22 3.99 -7.37
CA THR A 112 7.46 3.41 -6.26
C THR A 112 8.11 2.12 -5.77
N ILE A 113 8.61 1.30 -6.71
CA ILE A 113 9.34 0.06 -6.43
C ILE A 113 10.64 0.36 -5.66
N GLU A 114 11.39 1.39 -6.07
CA GLU A 114 12.57 1.83 -5.31
C GLU A 114 12.22 2.26 -3.89
N VAL A 115 11.14 3.01 -3.70
CA VAL A 115 10.65 3.39 -2.35
C VAL A 115 10.33 2.13 -1.54
N PHE A 116 9.64 1.16 -2.12
CA PHE A 116 9.29 -0.10 -1.45
C PHE A 116 10.52 -0.82 -0.88
N TYR A 117 11.57 -1.03 -1.68
CA TYR A 117 12.78 -1.74 -1.23
C TYR A 117 13.69 -0.89 -0.33
N ASN A 118 13.59 0.45 -0.38
CA ASN A 118 14.33 1.34 0.50
C ASN A 118 13.70 1.47 1.91
N LEU A 119 12.44 1.08 2.08
CA LEU A 119 11.79 1.03 3.39
C LEU A 119 12.38 -0.09 4.25
N LYS A 120 12.79 0.23 5.48
CA LYS A 120 13.41 -0.71 6.42
C LYS A 120 12.39 -1.42 7.30
#